data_AF-A0A2V5JNV9-F1
#
_entry.id   AF-A0A2V5JNV9-F1
#
_cell.length_a   1.000
_cell.length_b   1.000
_cell.length_c   1.000
_cell.angle_alpha   90.00
_cell.angle_beta   90.00
_cell.angle_gamma   90.00
#
_symmetry.space_group_name_H-M   'P 1'
#
loop_
_entity.id
_entity.type
_entity.pdbx_description
1 polymer ?
#
loop_
_entity_poly.entity_id
_entity_poly.type
_entity_poly.pdbx_seq_one_letter_code
_entity_poly.pdbx_strand_id
1 'polypeptide(L)'
;MTAAPVLARHRTAAPASARAVQGTPSEATTTVVIGSGFSALAVAAELNRQGIKAIMVDSFCPVKQSTPAPTTGSISLDNLTERSEIVRLLEHYARRHELDIRPETQALELTRTNQSPSSTHPWRIHTASGILTAHSVVFTRGALSQLRQVLHSVGVTTTADMRTGMHALGLYLVGVGDLTIPTTTEILHQAKRAGQSIASRVLSREFSPALTMA
;
A
#
# COMPACT_ATOMS: atom_id res chain seq x y z
N MET A 1 75.09 -9.26 -35.24
CA MET A 1 74.22 -8.07 -35.21
C MET A 1 72.79 -8.57 -35.01
N THR A 2 72.14 -8.05 -33.98
CA THR A 2 71.11 -8.70 -33.16
C THR A 2 69.70 -8.47 -33.70
N ALA A 3 68.92 -9.53 -33.86
CA ALA A 3 67.51 -9.46 -34.25
C ALA A 3 66.62 -9.15 -33.02
N ALA A 4 65.79 -8.10 -33.13
CA ALA A 4 64.81 -7.72 -32.12
C ALA A 4 63.42 -8.31 -32.45
N PRO A 5 62.63 -8.76 -31.46
CA PRO A 5 61.28 -9.28 -31.70
C PRO A 5 60.22 -8.17 -31.74
N VAL A 6 59.26 -8.32 -32.66
CA VAL A 6 58.06 -7.49 -32.81
C VAL A 6 57.05 -7.87 -31.71
N LEU A 7 56.78 -6.94 -30.80
CA LEU A 7 55.77 -7.06 -29.74
C LEU A 7 54.36 -6.80 -30.31
N ALA A 8 53.49 -7.80 -30.16
CA ALA A 8 52.07 -7.73 -30.45
C ALA A 8 51.39 -6.64 -29.60
N ARG A 9 50.72 -5.69 -30.27
CA ARG A 9 49.86 -4.69 -29.61
C ARG A 9 48.56 -5.36 -29.18
N HIS A 10 48.46 -5.69 -27.89
CA HIS A 10 47.18 -5.98 -27.27
C HIS A 10 46.29 -4.73 -27.31
N ARG A 11 45.15 -4.86 -27.98
CA ARG A 11 44.10 -3.85 -28.05
C ARG A 11 43.32 -3.92 -26.74
N THR A 12 43.65 -3.04 -25.80
CA THR A 12 42.93 -2.91 -24.53
C THR A 12 41.54 -2.34 -24.84
N ALA A 13 40.52 -3.20 -24.79
CA ALA A 13 39.12 -2.77 -24.83
C ALA A 13 38.84 -1.91 -23.58
N ALA A 14 38.41 -0.67 -23.81
CA ALA A 14 37.98 0.22 -22.74
C ALA A 14 36.78 -0.40 -22.00
N PRO A 15 36.71 -0.33 -20.67
CA PRO A 15 35.52 -0.74 -19.95
C PRO A 15 34.36 0.20 -20.33
N ALA A 16 33.27 -0.39 -20.80
CA ALA A 16 32.01 0.29 -21.03
C ALA A 16 31.59 1.03 -19.76
N SER A 17 31.71 2.36 -19.79
CA SER A 17 31.26 3.23 -18.72
C SER A 17 29.77 3.02 -18.46
N ALA A 18 29.48 2.57 -17.25
CA ALA A 18 28.28 2.80 -16.47
C ALA A 18 27.02 3.10 -17.30
N ARG A 19 26.32 2.02 -17.69
CA ARG A 19 24.90 2.08 -17.99
C ARG A 19 24.23 2.65 -16.74
N ALA A 20 23.81 3.91 -16.80
CA ALA A 20 23.02 4.54 -15.74
C ALA A 20 21.91 3.57 -15.36
N VAL A 21 21.91 3.12 -14.10
CA VAL A 21 20.77 2.41 -13.53
C VAL A 21 19.63 3.42 -13.60
N GLN A 22 18.79 3.30 -14.64
CA GLN A 22 17.51 3.97 -14.66
C GLN A 22 16.78 3.46 -13.44
N GLY A 23 16.79 4.26 -12.38
CA GLY A 23 16.11 3.93 -11.14
C GLY A 23 14.68 3.57 -11.47
N THR A 24 14.16 2.52 -10.85
CA THR A 24 12.73 2.23 -10.91
C THR A 24 11.97 3.52 -10.56
N PRO A 25 11.00 3.96 -11.38
CA PRO A 25 10.31 5.22 -11.13
C PRO A 25 9.68 5.15 -9.74
N SER A 26 10.01 6.14 -8.91
CA SER A 26 9.55 6.20 -7.52
C SER A 26 8.60 7.38 -7.34
N GLU A 27 7.43 7.10 -6.81
CA GLU A 27 6.38 8.08 -6.56
C GLU A 27 6.08 8.11 -5.05
N ALA A 28 5.83 9.29 -4.50
CA ALA A 28 5.55 9.49 -3.08
C ALA A 28 4.11 9.95 -2.86
N THR A 29 3.45 9.37 -1.86
CA THR A 29 2.09 9.73 -1.46
C THR A 29 1.95 9.67 0.06
N THR A 30 0.86 10.23 0.60
CA THR A 30 0.60 10.15 2.04
C THR A 30 0.20 8.73 2.43
N THR A 31 -0.76 8.14 1.71
CA THR A 31 -1.30 6.81 2.02
C THR A 31 -1.41 5.95 0.76
N VAL A 32 -1.12 4.67 0.88
CA VAL A 32 -1.48 3.67 -0.14
C VAL A 32 -2.60 2.77 0.40
N VAL A 33 -3.65 2.59 -0.39
CA VAL A 33 -4.74 1.64 -0.09
C VAL A 33 -4.55 0.42 -0.97
N ILE A 34 -4.40 -0.76 -0.35
CA ILE A 34 -4.19 -2.01 -1.07
C ILE A 34 -5.47 -2.84 -1.07
N GLY A 35 -5.92 -3.14 -2.28
CA GLY A 35 -7.06 -3.97 -2.63
C GLY A 35 -8.17 -3.19 -3.30
N SER A 36 -9.22 -3.91 -3.66
CA SER A 36 -10.31 -3.44 -4.52
C SER A 36 -11.68 -3.64 -3.87
N GLY A 37 -12.71 -3.06 -4.49
CA GLY A 37 -14.10 -3.20 -4.06
C GLY A 37 -14.52 -2.27 -2.93
N PHE A 38 -15.62 -2.64 -2.25
CA PHE A 38 -16.34 -1.76 -1.32
C PHE A 38 -15.46 -1.16 -0.21
N SER A 39 -14.67 -1.98 0.48
CA SER A 39 -13.83 -1.50 1.59
C SER A 39 -12.76 -0.52 1.11
N ALA A 40 -12.15 -0.78 -0.06
CA ALA A 40 -11.12 0.09 -0.62
C ALA A 40 -11.72 1.44 -1.04
N LEU A 41 -12.86 1.43 -1.72
CA LEU A 41 -13.60 2.63 -2.11
C LEU A 41 -14.03 3.46 -0.88
N ALA A 42 -14.54 2.81 0.17
CA ALA A 42 -14.94 3.48 1.39
C ALA A 42 -13.76 4.19 2.06
N VAL A 43 -12.60 3.53 2.12
CA VAL A 43 -11.36 4.11 2.67
C VAL A 43 -10.87 5.27 1.80
N ALA A 44 -10.79 5.10 0.48
CA ALA A 44 -10.32 6.14 -0.42
C ALA A 44 -11.19 7.40 -0.36
N ALA A 45 -12.52 7.22 -0.32
CA ALA A 45 -13.45 8.34 -0.16
C ALA A 45 -13.28 9.03 1.20
N GLU A 46 -13.10 8.29 2.29
CA GLU A 46 -12.84 8.89 3.61
C GLU A 46 -11.51 9.64 3.65
N LEU A 47 -10.42 9.07 3.13
CA LEU A 47 -9.13 9.73 3.08
C LEU A 47 -9.21 11.05 2.30
N ASN A 48 -9.91 11.06 1.17
CA ASN A 48 -10.17 12.27 0.41
C ASN A 48 -10.98 13.31 1.20
N ARG A 49 -12.02 12.90 1.94
CA ARG A 49 -12.77 13.80 2.83
C ARG A 49 -11.89 14.43 3.92
N GLN A 50 -10.88 13.71 4.38
CA GLN A 50 -9.89 14.19 5.35
C GLN A 50 -8.74 15.00 4.71
N GLY A 51 -8.77 15.24 3.39
CA GLY A 51 -7.71 15.95 2.67
C GLY A 51 -6.41 15.14 2.48
N ILE A 52 -6.45 13.83 2.70
CA ILE A 52 -5.27 12.96 2.59
C ILE A 52 -5.12 12.46 1.16
N LYS A 53 -3.94 12.69 0.57
CA LYS A 53 -3.56 12.10 -0.72
C LYS A 53 -3.41 10.59 -0.58
N ALA A 54 -4.15 9.85 -1.39
CA ALA A 54 -4.13 8.40 -1.37
C ALA A 54 -4.05 7.83 -2.78
N ILE A 55 -3.24 6.79 -2.97
CA ILE A 55 -3.22 5.97 -4.18
C ILE A 55 -3.83 4.61 -3.83
N MET A 56 -4.88 4.21 -4.53
CA MET A 56 -5.45 2.87 -4.43
C MET A 56 -4.83 1.97 -5.50
N VAL A 57 -4.31 0.83 -5.07
CA VAL A 57 -3.71 -0.20 -5.93
C VAL A 57 -4.36 -1.55 -5.63
N ASP A 58 -4.35 -2.46 -6.59
CA ASP A 58 -4.90 -3.80 -6.39
C ASP A 58 -3.94 -4.69 -5.58
N SER A 59 -4.49 -5.69 -4.93
CA SER A 59 -3.74 -6.68 -4.16
C SER A 59 -3.21 -7.80 -5.08
N PHE A 60 -1.91 -8.04 -5.06
CA PHE A 60 -1.33 -9.26 -5.62
C PHE A 60 -1.72 -10.49 -4.79
N CYS A 61 -2.41 -11.44 -5.44
CA CYS A 61 -2.67 -12.77 -4.90
C CYS A 61 -2.07 -13.81 -5.86
N PRO A 62 -0.95 -14.50 -5.49
CA PRO A 62 -0.31 -15.48 -6.37
C PRO A 62 -1.16 -16.75 -6.55
N VAL A 63 -2.11 -16.97 -5.65
CA VAL A 63 -3.10 -18.03 -5.79
C VAL A 63 -4.31 -17.39 -6.46
N LYS A 64 -4.57 -17.69 -7.73
CA LYS A 64 -5.91 -17.59 -8.32
C LYS A 64 -6.82 -18.58 -7.60
N GLN A 65 -7.11 -18.33 -6.32
CA GLN A 65 -8.26 -18.91 -5.68
C GLN A 65 -9.43 -18.23 -6.36
N SER A 66 -9.97 -18.94 -7.37
CA SER A 66 -11.42 -18.99 -7.57
C SER A 66 -12.02 -18.92 -6.18
N THR A 67 -12.48 -17.73 -5.80
CA THR A 67 -13.13 -17.57 -4.52
C THR A 67 -14.39 -18.40 -4.69
N PRO A 68 -14.60 -19.49 -3.94
CA PRO A 68 -15.93 -20.09 -3.93
C PRO A 68 -16.87 -18.94 -3.59
N ALA A 69 -17.94 -18.81 -4.39
CA ALA A 69 -18.96 -17.79 -4.16
C ALA A 69 -19.22 -17.71 -2.65
N PRO A 70 -19.19 -16.52 -2.04
CA PRO A 70 -19.30 -16.39 -0.60
C PRO A 70 -20.49 -17.23 -0.18
N THR A 71 -20.29 -18.17 0.75
CA THR A 71 -21.37 -19.00 1.27
C THR A 71 -22.49 -18.05 1.64
N THR A 72 -23.59 -18.12 0.88
CA THR A 72 -24.80 -17.30 1.07
C THR A 72 -25.52 -17.81 2.32
N GLY A 73 -24.82 -17.80 3.46
CA GLY A 73 -25.40 -17.99 4.77
C GLY A 73 -26.09 -16.67 5.14
N SER A 74 -27.39 -16.59 4.90
CA SER A 74 -28.30 -15.63 5.54
C SER A 74 -27.93 -14.14 5.41
N ILE A 75 -27.39 -13.68 4.28
CA ILE A 75 -27.33 -12.23 4.02
C ILE A 75 -28.67 -11.84 3.39
N SER A 76 -29.48 -11.05 4.11
CA SER A 76 -30.76 -10.53 3.60
C SER A 76 -30.57 -9.76 2.29
N LEU A 77 -31.50 -9.93 1.34
CA LEU A 77 -31.48 -9.25 0.05
C LEU A 77 -31.40 -7.72 0.20
N ASP A 78 -32.07 -7.17 1.21
CA ASP A 78 -32.05 -5.74 1.53
C ASP A 78 -30.63 -5.24 1.84
N ASN A 79 -29.82 -6.01 2.57
CA ASN A 79 -28.44 -5.66 2.89
C ASN A 79 -27.53 -5.69 1.64
N LEU A 80 -27.83 -6.55 0.66
CA LEU A 80 -27.12 -6.60 -0.62
C LEU A 80 -27.50 -5.41 -1.51
N THR A 81 -28.77 -5.03 -1.52
CA THR A 81 -29.27 -3.85 -2.25
C THR A 81 -28.67 -2.57 -1.68
N GLU A 82 -28.71 -2.40 -0.36
CA GLU A 82 -28.09 -1.27 0.34
C GLU A 82 -26.60 -1.16 0.01
N ARG A 83 -25.87 -2.27 0.10
CA ARG A 83 -24.44 -2.30 -0.22
C ARG A 83 -24.17 -1.90 -1.67
N SER A 84 -25.00 -2.34 -2.61
CA SER A 84 -24.86 -2.03 -4.03
C SER A 84 -25.08 -0.55 -4.31
N GLU A 85 -26.08 0.07 -3.67
CA GLU A 85 -26.31 1.51 -3.76
C GLU A 85 -25.15 2.31 -3.17
N ILE A 86 -24.61 1.90 -2.01
CA ILE A 86 -23.46 2.59 -1.42
C ILE A 86 -22.21 2.44 -2.31
N VAL A 87 -21.96 1.27 -2.91
CA VAL A 87 -20.88 1.10 -3.89
C VAL A 87 -21.05 2.07 -5.04
N ARG A 88 -22.26 2.16 -5.62
CA ARG A 88 -22.57 3.10 -6.71
C ARG A 88 -22.31 4.56 -6.31
N LEU A 89 -22.67 4.94 -5.08
CA LEU A 89 -22.40 6.27 -4.53
C LEU A 89 -20.90 6.52 -4.35
N LEU A 90 -20.15 5.55 -3.84
CA LEU A 90 -18.71 5.65 -3.65
C LEU A 90 -17.96 5.72 -4.98
N GLU A 91 -18.37 4.96 -5.99
CA GLU A 91 -17.81 5.05 -7.34
C GLU A 91 -18.10 6.40 -7.99
N HIS A 92 -19.32 6.92 -7.81
CA HIS A 92 -19.66 8.26 -8.29
C HIS A 92 -18.81 9.32 -7.58
N TYR A 93 -18.66 9.23 -6.26
CA TYR A 93 -17.77 10.09 -5.49
C TYR A 93 -16.33 10.00 -6.01
N ALA A 94 -15.83 8.78 -6.24
CA ALA A 94 -14.48 8.54 -6.70
C ALA A 94 -14.19 9.23 -8.05
N ARG A 95 -15.14 9.13 -8.99
CA ARG A 95 -15.06 9.82 -10.29
C ARG A 95 -15.17 11.35 -10.13
N ARG A 96 -16.10 11.82 -9.31
CA ARG A 96 -16.38 13.26 -9.11
C ARG A 96 -15.21 14.00 -8.47
N HIS A 97 -14.47 13.33 -7.59
CA HIS A 97 -13.34 13.86 -6.83
C HIS A 97 -11.97 13.38 -7.34
N GLU A 98 -11.95 12.72 -8.52
CA GLU A 98 -10.73 12.27 -9.20
C GLU A 98 -9.77 11.49 -8.28
N LEU A 99 -10.33 10.52 -7.54
CA LEU A 99 -9.52 9.68 -6.67
C LEU A 99 -8.52 8.87 -7.52
N ASP A 100 -7.27 8.83 -7.07
CA ASP A 100 -6.22 8.06 -7.74
C ASP A 100 -6.39 6.56 -7.48
N ILE A 101 -7.12 5.91 -8.38
CA ILE A 101 -7.42 4.48 -8.35
C ILE A 101 -6.76 3.81 -9.56
N ARG A 102 -5.84 2.89 -9.28
CA ARG A 102 -5.03 2.20 -10.29
C ARG A 102 -5.32 0.70 -10.28
N PRO A 103 -6.44 0.25 -10.89
CA PRO A 103 -6.85 -1.16 -10.84
C PRO A 103 -5.82 -2.09 -11.49
N GLU A 104 -5.10 -1.61 -12.51
CA GLU A 104 -4.06 -2.38 -13.21
C GLU A 104 -2.71 -2.40 -12.47
N THR A 105 -2.57 -1.63 -11.38
CA THR A 105 -1.34 -1.59 -10.59
C THR A 105 -1.48 -2.53 -9.40
N GLN A 106 -0.70 -3.60 -9.39
CA GLN A 106 -0.68 -4.54 -8.28
C GLN A 106 0.45 -4.22 -7.30
N ALA A 107 0.14 -4.21 -6.01
CA ALA A 107 1.14 -4.22 -4.96
C ALA A 107 1.77 -5.61 -4.88
N LEU A 108 2.98 -5.79 -5.37
CA LEU A 108 3.68 -7.09 -5.42
C LEU A 108 4.39 -7.39 -4.09
N GLU A 109 5.04 -6.39 -3.51
CA GLU A 109 5.80 -6.52 -2.27
C GLU A 109 5.69 -5.23 -1.45
N LEU A 110 5.58 -5.37 -0.13
CA LEU A 110 5.63 -4.25 0.80
C LEU A 110 6.86 -4.39 1.71
N THR A 111 7.74 -3.40 1.67
CA THR A 111 8.93 -3.33 2.52
C THR A 111 8.94 -2.06 3.35
N ARG A 112 9.62 -2.11 4.50
CA ARG A 112 9.86 -0.95 5.34
C ARG A 112 11.27 -0.44 5.10
N THR A 113 11.41 0.87 4.90
CA THR A 113 12.71 1.52 4.81
C THR A 113 13.35 1.59 6.20
N ASN A 114 14.41 0.82 6.42
CA ASN A 114 15.19 0.84 7.68
C ASN A 114 16.11 2.06 7.84
N GLN A 115 16.09 3.01 6.90
CA GLN A 115 17.00 4.15 6.92
C GLN A 115 16.43 5.29 7.77
N SER A 116 16.95 5.42 8.99
CA SER A 116 16.73 6.51 9.96
C SER A 116 15.29 6.67 10.49
N PRO A 117 15.10 6.90 11.81
CA PRO A 117 13.79 7.23 12.39
C PRO A 117 13.15 8.51 11.81
N SER A 118 13.89 9.28 11.01
CA SER A 118 13.42 10.48 10.30
C SER A 118 12.87 10.24 8.89
N SER A 119 12.86 8.99 8.36
CA SER A 119 12.40 8.75 6.99
C SER A 119 10.98 9.30 6.77
N THR A 120 10.83 10.09 5.69
CA THR A 120 9.55 10.72 5.38
C THR A 120 8.50 9.71 4.97
N HIS A 121 8.90 8.66 4.25
CA HIS A 121 7.99 7.62 3.77
C HIS A 121 8.54 6.25 4.16
N PRO A 122 8.20 5.73 5.36
CA PRO A 122 8.74 4.47 5.86
C PRO A 122 8.31 3.26 5.03
N TRP A 123 7.23 3.34 4.26
CA TRP A 123 6.72 2.21 3.48
C TRP A 123 7.07 2.31 2.00
N ARG A 124 7.54 1.20 1.42
CA ARG A 124 7.75 1.03 -0.02
C ARG A 124 6.89 -0.10 -0.54
N ILE A 125 6.05 0.21 -1.52
CA ILE A 125 5.19 -0.73 -2.23
C ILE A 125 5.83 -0.94 -3.60
N HIS A 126 6.32 -2.14 -3.86
CA HIS A 126 6.81 -2.53 -5.17
C HIS A 126 5.63 -2.92 -6.04
N THR A 127 5.60 -2.36 -7.25
CA THR A 127 4.59 -2.63 -8.27
C THR A 127 5.29 -3.03 -9.56
N ALA A 128 4.55 -3.56 -10.53
CA ALA A 128 5.13 -3.90 -11.84
C ALA A 128 5.70 -2.68 -12.58
N SER A 129 5.18 -1.48 -12.30
CA SER A 129 5.54 -0.23 -12.98
C SER A 129 6.56 0.62 -12.21
N GLY A 130 6.86 0.31 -10.94
CA GLY A 130 7.74 1.13 -10.12
C GLY A 130 7.53 0.97 -8.61
N ILE A 131 8.00 1.92 -7.83
CA ILE A 131 7.92 1.91 -6.36
C ILE A 131 7.07 3.07 -5.87
N LEU A 132 5.97 2.76 -5.15
CA LEU A 132 5.23 3.77 -4.40
C LEU A 132 5.79 3.87 -2.99
N THR A 133 5.97 5.08 -2.49
CA THR A 133 6.39 5.33 -1.11
C THR A 133 5.29 6.02 -0.33
N ALA A 134 5.05 5.59 0.91
CA ALA A 134 3.94 6.08 1.72
C ALA A 134 4.28 6.23 3.20
N HIS A 135 3.53 7.11 3.88
CA HIS A 135 3.55 7.22 5.34
C HIS A 135 2.69 6.15 6.01
N SER A 136 1.59 5.81 5.37
CA SER A 136 0.61 4.85 5.87
C SER A 136 0.16 3.91 4.77
N VAL A 137 -0.21 2.69 5.15
CA VAL A 137 -0.74 1.67 4.26
C VAL A 137 -2.02 1.11 4.85
N VAL A 138 -3.08 1.07 4.05
CA VAL A 138 -4.36 0.44 4.44
C VAL A 138 -4.52 -0.86 3.68
N PHE A 139 -4.68 -1.96 4.40
CA PHE A 139 -4.98 -3.26 3.82
C PHE A 139 -6.49 -3.55 3.90
N THR A 140 -7.04 -3.97 2.78
CA THR A 140 -8.39 -4.51 2.70
C THR A 140 -8.37 -6.03 2.59
N ARG A 141 -9.55 -6.68 2.57
CA ARG A 141 -9.68 -8.15 2.59
C ARG A 141 -8.83 -8.87 1.53
N GLY A 142 -8.69 -8.31 0.32
CA GLY A 142 -7.88 -8.89 -0.75
C GLY A 142 -6.38 -8.92 -0.45
N ALA A 143 -5.90 -8.07 0.47
CA ALA A 143 -4.49 -7.85 0.74
C ALA A 143 -3.97 -8.61 1.98
N LEU A 144 -4.73 -9.57 2.51
CA LEU A 144 -4.38 -10.30 3.74
C LEU A 144 -3.14 -11.19 3.61
N SER A 145 -2.89 -11.75 2.43
CA SER A 145 -1.64 -12.49 2.13
C SER A 145 -0.41 -11.60 2.32
N GLN A 146 -0.48 -10.36 1.83
CA GLN A 146 0.60 -9.38 1.89
C GLN A 146 0.82 -8.88 3.31
N LEU A 147 -0.27 -8.62 4.05
CA LEU A 147 -0.19 -8.26 5.46
C LEU A 147 0.56 -9.33 6.25
N ARG A 148 0.23 -10.62 6.06
CA ARG A 148 0.91 -11.72 6.77
C ARG A 148 2.41 -11.74 6.50
N GLN A 149 2.82 -11.52 5.25
CA GLN A 149 4.24 -11.45 4.87
C GLN A 149 4.95 -10.26 5.54
N VAL A 150 4.29 -9.11 5.65
CA VAL A 150 4.83 -7.90 6.30
C VAL A 150 4.94 -8.08 7.81
N LEU A 151 3.94 -8.66 8.45
CA LEU A 151 4.01 -8.93 9.90
C LEU A 151 5.14 -9.91 10.24
N HIS A 152 5.35 -10.92 9.39
CA HIS A 152 6.47 -11.84 9.52
C HIS A 152 7.82 -11.14 9.32
N SER A 153 7.93 -10.19 8.38
CA SER A 153 9.19 -9.47 8.15
C SER A 153 9.52 -8.46 9.26
N VAL A 154 8.52 -7.99 10.02
CA VAL A 154 8.68 -7.07 11.15
C VAL A 154 8.76 -7.80 12.50
N GLY A 155 8.69 -9.13 12.52
CA GLY A 155 8.86 -9.94 13.73
C GLY A 155 7.66 -9.94 14.69
N VAL A 156 6.46 -9.60 14.21
CA VAL A 156 5.24 -9.58 15.03
C VAL A 156 4.62 -10.99 15.06
N THR A 157 4.71 -11.68 16.19
CA THR A 157 4.26 -13.07 16.37
C THR A 157 2.99 -13.22 17.23
N THR A 158 2.52 -12.15 17.89
CA THR A 158 1.40 -12.20 18.84
C THR A 158 0.21 -11.35 18.37
N THR A 159 -1.00 -11.92 18.41
CA THR A 159 -2.25 -11.33 17.90
C THR A 159 -2.81 -10.18 18.75
N ALA A 160 -2.57 -10.18 20.07
CA ALA A 160 -3.16 -9.20 20.99
C ALA A 160 -2.60 -7.77 20.83
N ASP A 161 -1.31 -7.62 20.54
CA ASP A 161 -0.65 -6.32 20.35
C ASP A 161 -0.56 -5.89 18.88
N MET A 162 -1.02 -6.75 17.97
CA MET A 162 -0.85 -6.58 16.54
C MET A 162 -1.54 -5.33 16.02
N ARG A 163 -2.78 -5.06 16.44
CA ARG A 163 -3.54 -3.89 15.96
C ARG A 163 -2.89 -2.58 16.44
N THR A 164 -2.63 -2.44 17.73
CA THR A 164 -2.02 -1.23 18.29
C THR A 164 -0.62 -1.00 17.73
N GLY A 165 0.20 -2.06 17.63
CA GLY A 165 1.52 -2.02 17.00
C GLY A 165 1.45 -1.63 15.52
N MET A 166 0.52 -2.20 14.75
CA MET A 166 0.29 -1.84 13.35
C MET A 166 -0.07 -0.36 13.18
N HIS A 167 -1.00 0.16 13.99
CA HIS A 167 -1.37 1.57 13.94
C HIS A 167 -0.17 2.47 14.27
N ALA A 168 0.68 2.11 15.23
CA ALA A 168 1.92 2.83 15.52
C ALA A 168 2.90 2.81 14.33
N LEU A 169 2.90 1.73 13.55
CA LEU A 169 3.68 1.59 12.32
C LEU A 169 3.05 2.28 11.09
N GLY A 170 1.81 2.78 11.19
CA GLY A 170 1.08 3.37 10.06
C GLY A 170 0.40 2.33 9.16
N LEU A 171 0.14 1.13 9.69
CA LEU A 171 -0.59 0.07 9.01
C LEU A 171 -2.02 -0.03 9.54
N TYR A 172 -2.99 -0.14 8.64
CA TYR A 172 -4.42 -0.14 8.97
C TYR A 172 -5.15 -1.30 8.30
N LEU A 173 -6.22 -1.79 8.93
CA LEU A 173 -7.05 -2.88 8.42
C LEU A 173 -8.51 -2.43 8.31
N VAL A 174 -9.11 -2.64 7.14
CA VAL A 174 -10.52 -2.30 6.88
C VAL A 174 -11.21 -3.43 6.09
N GLY A 175 -12.35 -3.89 6.58
CA GLY A 175 -13.09 -5.01 6.00
C GLY A 175 -12.43 -6.38 6.21
N VAL A 176 -11.54 -6.47 7.20
CA VAL A 176 -10.88 -7.69 7.66
C VAL A 176 -11.44 -7.99 9.04
N GLY A 177 -12.25 -9.05 9.19
CA GLY A 177 -12.85 -9.46 10.46
C GLY A 177 -12.33 -10.81 10.96
N ASP A 178 -12.52 -11.08 12.26
CA ASP A 178 -12.20 -12.35 12.92
C ASP A 178 -13.22 -13.44 12.53
N LEU A 179 -13.11 -13.93 11.29
CA LEU A 179 -13.83 -15.10 10.74
C LEU A 179 -15.30 -14.89 10.35
N THR A 180 -15.88 -13.70 10.55
CA THR A 180 -17.21 -13.33 9.99
C THR A 180 -17.08 -12.25 8.90
N ILE A 181 -17.96 -12.27 7.90
CA ILE A 181 -18.01 -11.24 6.87
C ILE A 181 -18.52 -9.95 7.52
N PRO A 182 -17.73 -8.85 7.55
CA PRO A 182 -18.16 -7.62 8.20
C PRO A 182 -19.34 -6.99 7.46
N THR A 183 -20.24 -6.37 8.23
CA THR A 183 -21.41 -5.67 7.68
C THR A 183 -20.99 -4.40 6.94
N THR A 184 -21.87 -3.89 6.08
CA THR A 184 -21.67 -2.63 5.35
C THR A 184 -21.35 -1.48 6.31
N THR A 185 -22.15 -1.31 7.36
CA THR A 185 -21.98 -0.29 8.40
C THR A 185 -20.66 -0.43 9.15
N GLU A 186 -20.27 -1.66 9.49
CA GLU A 186 -18.99 -1.90 10.17
C GLU A 186 -17.80 -1.49 9.29
N ILE A 187 -17.82 -1.83 8.00
CA ILE A 187 -16.76 -1.42 7.06
C ILE A 187 -16.69 0.11 6.95
N LEU A 188 -17.83 0.80 6.87
CA LEU A 188 -17.86 2.27 6.82
C LEU A 188 -17.31 2.90 8.10
N HIS A 189 -17.64 2.36 9.27
CA HIS A 189 -17.07 2.81 10.54
C HIS A 189 -15.57 2.55 10.63
N GLN A 190 -15.11 1.39 10.16
CA GLN A 190 -13.68 1.07 10.08
C GLN A 190 -12.93 2.03 9.16
N ALA A 191 -13.49 2.35 7.99
CA ALA A 191 -12.93 3.33 7.07
C ALA A 191 -12.82 4.71 7.73
N LYS A 192 -13.89 5.17 8.39
CA LYS A 192 -13.92 6.45 9.13
C LYS A 192 -12.84 6.51 10.21
N ARG A 193 -12.73 5.48 11.06
CA ARG A 193 -11.72 5.38 12.12
C ARG A 193 -10.30 5.37 11.54
N ALA A 194 -10.07 4.64 10.45
CA ALA A 194 -8.77 4.60 9.79
C ALA A 194 -8.41 5.98 9.22
N GLY A 195 -9.32 6.64 8.52
CA GLY A 195 -9.11 7.98 7.96
C GLY A 195 -8.78 9.02 9.03
N GLN A 196 -9.55 9.06 10.12
CA GLN A 196 -9.29 9.96 11.26
C GLN A 196 -7.93 9.70 11.90
N SER A 197 -7.57 8.43 12.12
CA SER A 197 -6.28 8.06 12.70
C SER A 197 -5.12 8.45 11.78
N ILE A 198 -5.25 8.24 10.47
CA ILE A 198 -4.23 8.67 9.50
C ILE A 198 -4.12 10.20 9.48
N ALA A 199 -5.23 10.93 9.44
CA ALA A 199 -5.23 12.39 9.47
C ALA A 199 -4.49 12.93 10.70
N SER A 200 -4.80 12.39 11.89
CA SER A 200 -4.12 12.79 13.14
C SER A 200 -2.61 12.53 13.10
N ARG A 201 -2.18 11.44 12.46
CA ARG A 201 -0.77 11.08 12.30
C ARG A 201 -0.05 12.03 11.35
N VAL A 202 -0.70 12.40 10.24
CA VAL A 202 -0.15 13.34 9.25
C VAL A 202 0.02 14.72 9.89
N LEU A 203 -1.00 15.22 10.59
CA LEU A 203 -0.93 16.49 11.31
C LEU A 203 0.20 16.49 12.36
N SER A 204 0.27 15.45 13.19
CA SER A 204 1.34 15.34 14.20
C SER A 204 2.75 15.38 13.60
N ARG A 205 2.90 15.00 12.34
CA ARG A 205 4.18 15.00 11.62
C ARG A 205 4.50 16.37 11.01
N GLU A 206 3.50 17.07 10.48
CA GLU A 206 3.64 18.45 10.02
C GLU A 206 4.03 19.39 11.16
N PHE A 207 3.48 19.16 12.36
CA PHE A 207 3.81 19.94 13.58
C PHE A 207 5.06 19.47 14.32
N SER A 208 5.69 18.39 13.89
CA SER A 208 6.97 17.92 14.40
C SER A 208 8.05 18.16 13.34
N PRO A 209 8.40 19.42 13.01
CA PRO A 209 9.58 19.65 12.21
C PRO A 209 10.74 19.04 13.00
N ALA A 210 11.54 18.23 12.32
CA ALA A 210 12.81 17.76 12.87
C ALA A 210 13.48 18.96 13.54
N LEU A 211 13.79 18.82 14.84
CA LEU A 211 14.59 19.77 15.59
C LEU A 211 15.86 20.00 14.76
N THR A 212 15.82 21.05 13.95
CA THR A 212 16.90 21.45 13.08
C THR A 212 17.71 22.40 13.94
N MET A 213 18.55 21.81 14.77
CA MET A 213 19.61 22.48 15.52
C MET A 213 20.69 21.44 15.77
N ALA A 214 21.98 21.69 15.62
CA ALA A 214 22.78 22.73 14.97
C ALA A 214 24.20 22.15 15.00
#